data_AF-A0A2N1JCK0-F1
#
_entry.id   AF-A0A2N1JCK0-F1
#
_cell.length_a   1.000
_cell.length_b   1.000
_cell.length_c   1.000
_cell.angle_alpha   90.00
_cell.angle_beta   90.00
_cell.angle_gamma   90.00
#
_symmetry.space_group_name_H-M   'P 1'
#
loop_
_entity.id
_entity.type
_entity.pdbx_description
1 polymer ?
#
loop_
_entity_poly.entity_id
_entity_poly.type
_entity_poly.pdbx_seq_one_letter_code
_entity_poly.pdbx_strand_id
1 'polypeptide(L)'
;MAQEQARLAFDEISETLHTRGYHKDKISTEGLGRKQCEVLTHVLRALLAERDEEAAVRERLLTQNRALENSVDRSQKFVKQSKEKNTALVTKLSGLETQLQQANAALANEQATHRATREQLNKARSQSKQVRLAAIQHRAATDRRSERVRERMAAMSMANTKSLVPDIRIASPAFATQASTAEDEMADAQLGEAEKRNASLLEFAHALKQLVLDSLHSMQAADARLQKIIEVEMPDGQALRRSHDVRTKELRYVMPAIFPPLHPLVTDDTEETHPARKALWTLTRSLQEHVAQLSQWTAANHVWKEYTPWIDPPSPSPSTSPSTSTSASKSTKRARISAS
;
A
#
# COMPACT_ATOMS: atom_id res chain seq x y z
N MET A 1 80.26 -69.86 14.65
CA MET A 1 79.92 -68.83 13.64
C MET A 1 78.52 -69.00 13.06
N ALA A 2 78.30 -69.78 11.99
CA ALA A 2 76.96 -69.80 11.34
C ALA A 2 75.86 -70.57 12.11
N GLN A 3 76.23 -71.43 13.07
CA GLN A 3 75.30 -72.14 13.95
C GLN A 3 74.84 -71.28 15.14
N GLU A 4 75.72 -70.44 15.67
CA GLU A 4 75.38 -69.45 16.71
C GLU A 4 74.49 -68.36 16.15
N GLN A 5 74.75 -67.89 14.93
CA GLN A 5 73.90 -66.89 14.27
C GLN A 5 72.45 -67.37 14.07
N ALA A 6 72.24 -68.64 13.71
CA ALA A 6 70.90 -69.22 13.56
C ALA A 6 70.18 -69.40 14.90
N ARG A 7 70.93 -69.66 15.98
CA ARG A 7 70.38 -69.77 17.34
C ARG A 7 70.03 -68.40 17.94
N LEU A 8 70.92 -67.42 17.81
CA LEU A 8 70.66 -66.03 18.21
C LEU A 8 69.44 -65.44 17.50
N ALA A 9 69.34 -65.67 16.19
CA ALA A 9 68.19 -65.31 15.37
C ALA A 9 66.86 -65.92 15.84
N PHE A 10 66.90 -67.14 16.39
CA PHE A 10 65.73 -67.82 16.94
C PHE A 10 65.39 -67.31 18.34
N ASP A 11 66.40 -67.07 19.19
CA ASP A 11 66.21 -66.58 20.55
C ASP A 11 65.58 -65.18 20.56
N GLU A 12 65.98 -64.30 19.62
CA GLU A 12 65.32 -63.01 19.37
C GLU A 12 63.83 -63.17 19.03
N ILE A 13 63.49 -64.15 18.20
CA ILE A 13 62.09 -64.44 17.84
C ILE A 13 61.34 -65.02 19.03
N SER A 14 61.94 -65.94 19.79
CA SER A 14 61.31 -66.50 20.98
C SER A 14 61.08 -65.42 22.05
N GLU A 15 61.96 -64.44 22.16
CA GLU A 15 61.79 -63.30 23.07
C GLU A 15 60.69 -62.35 22.58
N THR A 16 60.61 -62.06 21.28
CA THR A 16 59.51 -61.26 20.72
C THR A 16 58.15 -61.95 20.86
N LEU A 17 58.08 -63.29 20.72
CA LEU A 17 56.86 -64.05 20.93
C LEU A 17 56.40 -64.04 22.40
N HIS A 18 57.36 -64.16 23.33
CA HIS A 18 57.08 -64.14 24.76
C HIS A 18 56.68 -62.74 25.25
N THR A 19 57.40 -61.69 24.84
CA THR A 19 57.10 -60.29 25.21
C THR A 19 55.75 -59.82 24.66
N ARG A 20 55.36 -60.27 23.46
CA ARG A 20 54.03 -60.02 22.89
C ARG A 20 52.94 -60.94 23.45
N GLY A 21 53.29 -61.88 24.32
CA GLY A 21 52.35 -62.76 25.02
C GLY A 21 51.72 -63.86 24.17
N TYR A 22 52.28 -64.16 23.00
CA TYR A 22 51.76 -65.23 22.13
C TYR A 22 52.00 -66.62 22.71
N HIS A 23 53.01 -66.77 23.58
CA HIS A 23 53.25 -68.02 24.29
C HIS A 23 53.73 -67.76 25.73
N LYS A 24 53.33 -68.66 26.65
CA LYS A 24 53.59 -68.52 28.09
C LYS A 24 55.05 -68.81 28.47
N ASP A 25 55.68 -69.74 27.76
CA ASP A 25 57.06 -70.17 28.01
C ASP A 25 57.94 -69.92 26.78
N LYS A 26 59.26 -69.84 26.98
CA LYS A 26 60.22 -69.73 25.87
C LYS A 26 60.24 -71.05 25.10
N ILE A 27 60.22 -70.96 23.78
CA ILE A 27 60.22 -72.14 22.91
C ILE A 27 61.66 -72.68 22.88
N SER A 28 61.88 -73.88 23.43
CA SER A 28 63.21 -74.52 23.41
C SER A 28 63.47 -75.21 22.07
N THR A 29 64.68 -75.08 21.53
CA THR A 29 65.13 -75.76 20.29
C THR A 29 66.01 -76.99 20.55
N GLU A 30 66.00 -77.48 21.80
CA GLU A 30 66.77 -78.65 22.22
C GLU A 30 66.35 -79.88 21.39
N GLY A 31 67.30 -80.46 20.65
CA GLY A 31 67.08 -81.66 19.82
C GLY A 31 66.70 -81.42 18.35
N LEU A 32 66.49 -80.17 17.89
CA LEU A 32 66.24 -79.90 16.47
C LEU A 32 67.53 -79.88 15.63
N GLY A 33 67.46 -80.43 14.42
CA GLY A 33 68.54 -80.34 13.44
C GLY A 33 68.67 -78.92 12.86
N ARG A 34 69.88 -78.53 12.45
CA ARG A 34 70.17 -77.16 11.95
C ARG A 34 69.20 -76.67 10.87
N LYS A 35 68.93 -77.50 9.86
CA LYS A 35 68.00 -77.15 8.77
C LYS A 35 66.58 -76.92 9.28
N GLN A 36 66.15 -77.67 10.29
CA GLN A 36 64.83 -77.51 10.90
C GLN A 36 64.75 -76.23 11.74
N CYS A 37 65.81 -75.88 12.47
CA CYS A 37 65.91 -74.59 13.17
C CYS A 37 65.84 -73.40 12.20
N GLU A 38 66.58 -73.46 11.09
CA GLU A 38 66.58 -72.40 10.07
C GLU A 38 65.21 -72.24 9.40
N VAL A 39 64.55 -73.36 9.04
CA VAL A 39 63.18 -73.35 8.50
C VAL A 39 62.18 -72.82 9.53
N LEU A 40 62.25 -73.27 10.78
CA LEU A 40 61.36 -72.80 11.86
C LEU A 40 61.53 -71.30 12.11
N THR A 41 62.78 -70.82 12.15
CA THR A 41 63.10 -69.39 12.29
C THR A 41 62.50 -68.59 11.14
N HIS A 42 62.62 -69.08 9.90
CA HIS A 42 62.06 -68.39 8.74
C HIS A 42 60.51 -68.36 8.77
N VAL A 43 59.88 -69.49 9.11
CA VAL A 43 58.43 -69.59 9.24
C VAL A 43 57.90 -68.68 10.35
N LEU A 44 58.54 -68.66 11.52
CA LEU A 44 58.14 -67.79 12.62
C LEU A 44 58.31 -66.31 12.28
N ARG A 45 59.37 -65.92 11.55
CA ARG A 45 59.51 -64.55 11.02
C ARG A 45 58.40 -64.20 10.04
N ALA A 46 58.08 -65.10 9.11
CA ALA A 46 57.03 -64.87 8.13
C ALA A 46 55.66 -64.71 8.83
N LEU A 47 55.36 -65.56 9.82
CA LEU A 47 54.12 -65.48 10.59
C LEU A 47 54.04 -64.21 11.45
N LEU A 48 55.15 -63.78 12.06
CA LEU A 48 55.19 -62.52 12.81
C LEU A 48 55.00 -61.31 11.89
N ALA A 49 55.63 -61.30 10.71
CA ALA A 49 55.46 -60.25 9.72
C ALA A 49 54.02 -60.18 9.20
N GLU A 50 53.42 -61.33 8.87
CA GLU A 50 52.01 -61.42 8.45
C GLU A 50 51.06 -60.92 9.54
N ARG A 51 51.33 -61.25 10.81
CA ARG A 51 50.53 -60.75 11.96
C ARG A 51 50.67 -59.24 12.15
N ASP A 52 51.86 -58.68 11.98
CA ASP A 52 52.09 -57.23 12.07
C ASP A 52 51.40 -56.49 10.92
N GLU A 53 51.43 -57.05 9.71
CA GLU A 53 50.68 -56.53 8.56
C GLU A 53 49.17 -56.59 8.79
N GLU A 54 48.64 -57.71 9.28
CA GLU A 54 47.22 -57.83 9.64
C GLU A 54 46.82 -56.82 10.71
N ALA A 55 47.64 -56.62 11.75
CA ALA A 55 47.39 -55.61 12.79
C ALA A 55 47.35 -54.20 12.20
N ALA A 56 48.32 -53.85 11.34
CA ALA A 56 48.35 -52.57 10.65
C ALA A 56 47.14 -52.36 9.73
N VAL A 57 46.68 -53.40 9.03
CA VAL A 57 45.46 -53.34 8.20
C VAL A 57 44.23 -53.15 9.08
N ARG A 58 44.11 -53.88 10.20
CA ARG A 58 43.00 -53.69 11.15
C ARG A 58 42.96 -52.26 11.71
N GLU A 59 44.10 -51.69 12.09
CA GLU A 59 44.16 -50.30 12.55
C GLU A 59 43.78 -49.28 11.46
N ARG A 60 44.24 -49.48 10.22
CA ARG A 60 43.84 -48.65 9.07
C ARG A 60 42.34 -48.75 8.79
N LEU A 61 41.77 -49.95 8.85
CA LEU A 61 40.33 -50.14 8.67
C LEU A 61 39.53 -49.49 9.79
N LEU A 62 39.96 -49.61 11.05
CA LEU A 62 39.30 -48.96 12.19
C LEU A 62 39.34 -47.44 12.09
N THR A 63 40.48 -46.87 11.69
CA THR A 63 40.61 -45.42 11.50
C THR A 63 39.76 -44.91 10.33
N GLN A 64 39.75 -45.63 9.19
CA GLN A 64 38.86 -45.33 8.07
C GLN A 64 37.39 -45.45 8.46
N ASN A 65 37.01 -46.49 9.20
CA ASN A 65 35.62 -46.70 9.61
C ASN A 65 35.14 -45.55 10.52
N ARG A 66 35.95 -45.15 11.51
CA ARG A 66 35.68 -43.96 12.33
C ARG A 66 35.58 -42.68 11.50
N ALA A 67 36.41 -42.52 10.47
CA ALA A 67 36.35 -41.36 9.58
C ALA A 67 35.06 -41.35 8.74
N LEU A 68 34.64 -42.52 8.25
CA LEU A 68 33.39 -42.69 7.50
C LEU A 68 32.17 -42.46 8.38
N GLU A 69 32.12 -43.00 9.59
CA GLU A 69 31.06 -42.75 10.57
C GLU A 69 30.91 -41.25 10.85
N ASN A 70 32.02 -40.55 11.13
CA ASN A 70 32.02 -39.11 11.32
C ASN A 70 31.53 -38.34 10.09
N SER A 71 31.87 -38.80 8.88
CA SER A 71 31.42 -38.20 7.62
C SER A 71 29.92 -38.39 7.40
N VAL A 72 29.41 -39.59 7.69
CA VAL A 72 27.98 -39.91 7.65
C VAL A 72 27.22 -39.05 8.65
N ASP A 73 27.70 -38.91 9.89
CA ASP A 73 27.05 -38.08 10.91
C ASP A 73 26.97 -36.60 10.51
N ARG A 74 28.05 -36.07 9.93
CA ARG A 74 28.07 -34.69 9.39
C ARG A 74 27.07 -34.53 8.25
N SER A 75 27.05 -35.48 7.32
CA SER A 75 26.12 -35.46 6.18
C SER A 75 24.67 -35.55 6.64
N GLN A 76 24.37 -36.41 7.62
CA GLN A 76 23.03 -36.52 8.21
C GLN A 76 22.60 -35.22 8.90
N LYS A 77 23.48 -34.58 9.68
CA LYS A 77 23.20 -33.28 10.30
C LYS A 77 22.93 -32.20 9.25
N PHE A 78 23.71 -32.16 8.18
CA PHE A 78 23.51 -31.23 7.07
C PHE A 78 22.15 -31.46 6.38
N VAL A 79 21.79 -32.70 6.08
CA VAL A 79 20.49 -33.04 5.47
C VAL A 79 19.32 -32.66 6.39
N LYS A 80 19.41 -32.91 7.70
CA LYS A 80 18.39 -32.49 8.68
C LYS A 80 18.22 -30.98 8.68
N GLN A 81 19.31 -30.23 8.78
CA GLN A 81 19.28 -28.77 8.74
C GLN A 81 18.73 -28.23 7.42
N SER A 82 19.08 -28.87 6.29
CA SER A 82 18.54 -28.49 4.98
C SER A 82 17.03 -28.75 4.89
N LYS A 83 16.53 -29.84 5.47
CA LYS A 83 15.09 -30.13 5.52
C LYS A 83 14.34 -29.10 6.37
N GLU A 84 14.87 -28.74 7.54
CA GLU A 84 14.29 -27.71 8.41
C GLU A 84 14.26 -26.33 7.74
N LYS A 85 15.34 -25.95 7.04
CA LYS A 85 15.36 -24.72 6.23
C LYS A 85 14.31 -24.78 5.12
N ASN A 86 14.18 -25.92 4.45
CA ASN A 86 13.21 -26.08 3.37
C ASN A 86 11.77 -26.01 3.89
N THR A 87 11.45 -26.66 5.02
CA THR A 87 10.11 -26.55 5.61
C THR A 87 9.79 -25.12 6.03
N ALA A 88 10.77 -24.38 6.59
CA ALA A 88 10.60 -22.97 6.92
C ALA A 88 10.41 -22.07 5.68
N LEU A 89 11.03 -22.41 4.54
CA LEU A 89 10.79 -21.70 3.27
C LEU A 89 9.41 -22.02 2.70
N VAL A 90 8.98 -23.28 2.76
CA VAL A 90 7.65 -23.70 2.31
C VAL A 90 6.54 -23.02 3.13
N THR A 91 6.69 -22.90 4.45
CA THR A 91 5.71 -22.19 5.28
C THR A 91 5.70 -20.68 5.02
N LYS A 92 6.86 -20.08 4.71
CA LYS A 92 6.92 -18.67 4.28
C LYS A 92 6.25 -18.48 2.92
N LEU A 93 6.49 -19.37 1.96
CA LEU A 93 5.86 -19.32 0.64
C LEU A 93 4.35 -19.45 0.75
N SER A 94 3.83 -20.41 1.52
CA SER A 94 2.38 -20.53 1.72
C SER A 94 1.79 -19.31 2.42
N GLY A 95 2.51 -18.72 3.39
CA GLY A 95 2.14 -17.44 4.00
C GLY A 95 2.02 -16.32 2.97
N LEU A 96 3.01 -16.15 2.11
CA LEU A 96 3.00 -15.14 1.04
C LEU A 96 1.89 -15.39 0.00
N GLU A 97 1.63 -16.65 -0.35
CA GLU A 97 0.53 -17.01 -1.25
C GLU A 97 -0.82 -16.62 -0.66
N THR A 98 -1.06 -16.87 0.63
CA THR A 98 -2.30 -16.45 1.29
C THR A 98 -2.44 -14.92 1.35
N GLN A 99 -1.35 -14.20 1.62
CA GLN A 99 -1.35 -12.73 1.59
C GLN A 99 -1.65 -12.18 0.20
N LEU A 100 -1.07 -12.78 -0.85
CA LEU A 100 -1.34 -12.41 -2.24
C LEU A 100 -2.80 -12.66 -2.61
N GLN A 101 -3.37 -13.78 -2.20
CA GLN A 101 -4.79 -14.08 -2.41
C GLN A 101 -5.70 -13.06 -1.70
N GLN A 102 -5.36 -12.67 -0.46
CA GLN A 102 -6.09 -11.65 0.29
C GLN A 102 -6.00 -10.27 -0.38
N ALA A 103 -4.81 -9.86 -0.83
CA ALA A 103 -4.62 -8.60 -1.54
C ALA A 103 -5.40 -8.55 -2.86
N ASN A 104 -5.42 -9.66 -3.62
CA ASN A 104 -6.21 -9.78 -4.84
C ASN A 104 -7.72 -9.70 -4.56
N ALA A 105 -8.21 -10.32 -3.49
CA ALA A 105 -9.60 -10.23 -3.08
C ALA A 105 -9.97 -8.79 -2.67
N ALA A 106 -9.10 -8.10 -1.93
CA ALA A 106 -9.29 -6.69 -1.57
C ALA A 106 -9.34 -5.78 -2.81
N LEU A 107 -8.41 -5.97 -3.77
CA LEU A 107 -8.40 -5.23 -5.03
C LEU A 107 -9.70 -5.45 -5.84
N ALA A 108 -10.19 -6.69 -5.91
CA ALA A 108 -11.44 -7.00 -6.60
C ALA A 108 -12.64 -6.30 -5.95
N ASN A 109 -12.68 -6.27 -4.61
CA ASN A 109 -13.70 -5.55 -3.85
C ASN A 109 -13.62 -4.04 -4.10
N GLU A 110 -12.44 -3.44 -4.04
CA GLU A 110 -12.25 -2.01 -4.35
C GLU A 110 -12.71 -1.67 -5.76
N GLN A 111 -12.34 -2.47 -6.77
CA GLN A 111 -12.80 -2.28 -8.14
C GLN A 111 -14.32 -2.35 -8.27
N ALA A 112 -14.97 -3.27 -7.55
CA ALA A 112 -16.44 -3.35 -7.51
C ALA A 112 -17.05 -2.10 -6.87
N THR A 113 -16.50 -1.61 -5.76
CA THR A 113 -16.97 -0.38 -5.11
C THR A 113 -16.76 0.86 -5.99
N HIS A 114 -15.65 0.96 -6.71
CA HIS A 114 -15.40 2.04 -7.67
C HIS A 114 -16.39 2.03 -8.84
N ARG A 115 -16.78 0.85 -9.33
CA ARG A 115 -17.83 0.75 -10.36
C ARG A 115 -19.18 1.21 -9.82
N ALA A 116 -19.57 0.75 -8.62
CA ALA A 116 -20.83 1.12 -8.00
C ALA A 116 -20.92 2.64 -7.71
N THR A 117 -19.85 3.23 -7.18
CA THR A 117 -19.79 4.68 -6.92
C THR A 117 -19.82 5.50 -8.22
N ARG A 118 -19.16 5.04 -9.29
CA ARG A 118 -19.23 5.67 -10.61
C ARG A 118 -20.66 5.64 -11.18
N GLU A 119 -21.37 4.53 -11.02
CA GLU A 119 -22.77 4.43 -11.44
C GLU A 119 -23.68 5.37 -10.63
N GLN A 120 -23.50 5.44 -9.32
CA GLN A 120 -24.24 6.37 -8.45
C GLN A 120 -23.98 7.83 -8.83
N LEU A 121 -22.72 8.19 -9.11
CA LEU A 121 -22.35 9.53 -9.53
C LEU A 121 -22.99 9.89 -10.87
N ASN A 122 -23.03 8.97 -11.83
CA ASN A 122 -23.71 9.18 -13.10
C ASN A 122 -25.23 9.37 -12.92
N LYS A 123 -25.87 8.59 -12.03
CA LYS A 123 -27.28 8.79 -11.68
C LYS A 123 -27.52 10.17 -11.06
N ALA A 124 -26.70 10.59 -10.10
CA ALA A 124 -26.79 11.90 -9.46
C ALA A 124 -26.59 13.06 -10.47
N ARG A 125 -25.63 12.92 -11.41
CA ARG A 125 -25.44 13.89 -12.51
C ARG A 125 -26.68 14.00 -13.40
N SER A 126 -27.32 12.88 -13.73
CA SER A 126 -28.56 12.87 -14.51
C SER A 126 -29.70 13.57 -13.76
N GLN A 127 -29.90 13.24 -12.49
CA GLN A 127 -30.90 13.88 -11.62
C GLN A 127 -30.66 15.38 -11.48
N SER A 128 -29.41 15.81 -11.28
CA SER A 128 -29.06 17.23 -11.19
C SER A 128 -29.38 17.99 -12.49
N LYS A 129 -29.12 17.38 -13.66
CA LYS A 129 -29.51 17.96 -14.96
C LYS A 129 -31.04 18.09 -15.07
N GLN A 130 -31.79 17.07 -14.65
CA GLN A 130 -33.26 17.13 -14.64
C GLN A 130 -33.78 18.24 -13.73
N VAL A 131 -33.26 18.35 -12.50
CA VAL A 131 -33.63 19.44 -11.56
C VAL A 131 -33.31 20.81 -12.15
N ARG A 132 -32.16 20.97 -12.81
CA ARG A 132 -31.79 22.22 -13.47
C ARG A 132 -32.78 22.60 -14.58
N LEU A 133 -33.16 21.63 -15.43
CA LEU A 133 -34.15 21.86 -16.48
C LEU A 133 -35.51 22.22 -15.90
N ALA A 134 -35.95 21.53 -14.85
CA ALA A 134 -37.20 21.82 -14.15
C ALA A 134 -37.19 23.24 -13.53
N ALA A 135 -36.07 23.66 -12.93
CA ALA A 135 -35.92 25.00 -12.38
C ALA A 135 -35.99 26.09 -13.46
N ILE A 136 -35.34 25.88 -14.62
CA ILE A 136 -35.43 26.80 -15.77
C ILE A 136 -36.87 26.89 -16.28
N GLN A 137 -37.56 25.75 -16.41
CA GLN A 137 -38.97 25.73 -16.84
C GLN A 137 -39.88 26.43 -15.84
N HIS A 138 -39.67 26.20 -14.54
CA HIS A 138 -40.43 26.88 -13.48
C HIS A 138 -40.21 28.39 -13.52
N ARG A 139 -38.95 28.85 -13.65
CA ARG A 139 -38.63 30.27 -13.81
C ARG A 139 -39.32 30.88 -15.02
N ALA A 140 -39.23 30.24 -16.19
CA ALA A 140 -39.91 30.71 -17.40
C ALA A 140 -41.44 30.77 -17.22
N ALA A 141 -42.03 29.80 -16.50
CA ALA A 141 -43.45 29.80 -16.20
C ALA A 141 -43.85 30.91 -15.22
N THR A 142 -43.04 31.19 -14.20
CA THR A 142 -43.28 32.29 -13.25
C THR A 142 -43.12 33.65 -13.93
N ASP A 143 -42.14 33.82 -14.82
CA ASP A 143 -41.92 35.06 -15.57
C ASP A 143 -43.15 35.38 -16.44
N ARG A 144 -43.65 34.41 -17.21
CA ARG A 144 -44.91 34.53 -17.98
C ARG A 144 -46.14 34.80 -17.12
N ARG A 145 -46.18 34.26 -15.89
CA ARG A 145 -47.28 34.56 -14.95
C ARG A 145 -47.18 36.00 -14.45
N SER A 146 -45.98 36.47 -14.14
CA SER A 146 -45.74 37.84 -13.71
C SER A 146 -46.07 38.86 -14.81
N GLU A 147 -45.72 38.58 -16.07
CA GLU A 147 -46.07 39.41 -17.23
C GLU A 147 -47.58 39.53 -17.40
N ARG A 148 -48.31 38.41 -17.37
CA ARG A 148 -49.78 38.43 -17.43
C ARG A 148 -50.42 39.23 -16.29
N VAL A 149 -49.83 39.22 -15.09
CA VAL A 149 -50.30 40.04 -13.96
C VAL A 149 -49.99 41.52 -14.21
N ARG A 150 -48.79 41.87 -14.70
CA ARG A 150 -48.45 43.25 -15.07
C ARG A 150 -49.36 43.77 -16.17
N GLU A 151 -49.65 42.98 -17.20
CA GLU A 151 -50.60 43.34 -18.27
C GLU A 151 -52.00 43.59 -17.72
N ARG A 152 -52.48 42.74 -16.80
CA ARG A 152 -53.78 42.96 -16.13
C ARG A 152 -53.78 44.22 -15.29
N MET A 153 -52.73 44.47 -14.51
CA MET A 153 -52.59 45.69 -13.72
C MET A 153 -52.53 46.93 -14.62
N ALA A 154 -51.79 46.88 -15.73
CA ALA A 154 -51.71 47.97 -16.71
C ALA A 154 -53.06 48.19 -17.40
N ALA A 155 -53.77 47.13 -17.77
CA ALA A 155 -55.11 47.21 -18.36
C ALA A 155 -56.12 47.78 -17.36
N MET A 156 -56.08 47.35 -16.09
CA MET A 156 -56.91 47.89 -15.02
C MET A 156 -56.58 49.36 -14.76
N SER A 157 -55.29 49.73 -14.71
CA SER A 157 -54.85 51.11 -14.55
C SER A 157 -55.32 51.98 -15.72
N MET A 158 -55.14 51.54 -16.96
CA MET A 158 -55.61 52.24 -18.17
C MET A 158 -57.15 52.34 -18.23
N ALA A 159 -57.86 51.31 -17.80
CA ALA A 159 -59.32 51.34 -17.70
C ALA A 159 -59.75 52.34 -16.62
N ASN A 160 -59.09 52.32 -15.46
CA ASN A 160 -59.35 53.24 -14.37
C ASN A 160 -59.06 54.69 -14.77
N THR A 161 -57.94 54.97 -15.45
CA THR A 161 -57.66 56.32 -15.98
C THR A 161 -58.68 56.74 -17.03
N LYS A 162 -59.18 55.84 -17.89
CA LYS A 162 -60.26 56.17 -18.84
C LYS A 162 -61.60 56.45 -18.14
N SER A 163 -61.89 55.79 -17.03
CA SER A 163 -63.10 56.07 -16.22
C SER A 163 -62.94 57.25 -15.26
N LEU A 164 -61.70 57.64 -14.94
CA LEU A 164 -61.34 58.78 -14.09
C LEU A 164 -60.85 60.00 -14.89
N VAL A 165 -60.98 60.01 -16.21
CA VAL A 165 -60.95 61.24 -17.00
C VAL A 165 -62.40 61.71 -17.14
N PRO A 166 -62.94 62.49 -16.18
CA PRO A 166 -64.07 63.34 -16.49
C PRO A 166 -63.64 64.30 -17.61
N ASP A 167 -64.60 64.79 -18.36
CA ASP A 167 -64.39 65.85 -19.33
C ASP A 167 -64.01 67.13 -18.56
N ILE A 168 -62.73 67.29 -18.22
CA ILE A 168 -62.26 68.37 -17.34
C ILE A 168 -62.19 69.66 -18.16
N ARG A 169 -63.23 70.49 -18.01
CA ARG A 169 -63.05 71.94 -18.03
C ARG A 169 -62.20 72.32 -16.81
N ILE A 170 -61.05 72.92 -17.06
CA ILE A 170 -60.09 73.32 -16.05
C ILE A 170 -60.75 74.29 -15.05
N ALA A 171 -60.99 73.80 -13.85
CA ALA A 171 -60.97 74.61 -12.64
C ALA A 171 -60.10 73.85 -11.63
N SER A 172 -58.96 74.43 -11.31
CA SER A 172 -58.11 74.04 -10.18
C SER A 172 -58.18 75.18 -9.16
N PRO A 173 -57.90 74.98 -7.85
CA PRO A 173 -57.39 73.76 -7.21
C PRO A 173 -58.12 73.38 -5.91
N ALA A 174 -58.10 72.11 -5.54
CA ALA A 174 -58.10 71.71 -4.14
C ALA A 174 -57.45 70.32 -4.02
N PHE A 175 -56.22 70.32 -3.51
CA PHE A 175 -55.50 69.15 -3.08
C PHE A 175 -56.30 68.37 -2.04
N ALA A 176 -56.49 67.08 -2.27
CA ALA A 176 -56.81 66.12 -1.21
C ALA A 176 -55.95 64.86 -1.43
N THR A 177 -54.68 64.96 -1.04
CA THR A 177 -53.84 63.79 -0.78
C THR A 177 -54.29 63.17 0.53
N GLN A 178 -55.13 62.14 0.47
CA GLN A 178 -55.24 61.19 1.57
C GLN A 178 -54.18 60.11 1.33
N ALA A 179 -53.06 60.23 2.04
CA ALA A 179 -52.08 59.15 2.14
C ALA A 179 -52.71 58.03 2.99
N SER A 180 -52.86 56.84 2.40
CA SER A 180 -53.21 55.63 3.12
C SER A 180 -51.98 55.13 3.89
N THR A 181 -51.89 55.51 5.16
CA THR A 181 -50.83 55.11 6.09
C THR A 181 -50.70 53.60 6.32
N ALA A 182 -51.66 52.80 5.87
CA ALA A 182 -51.65 51.34 6.01
C ALA A 182 -50.83 50.60 4.91
N GLU A 183 -50.62 51.22 3.74
CA GLU A 183 -49.80 50.60 2.67
C GLU A 183 -48.30 50.85 2.87
N ASP A 184 -47.93 52.01 3.42
CA ASP A 184 -46.54 52.34 3.76
C ASP A 184 -45.99 51.45 4.89
N GLU A 185 -46.78 51.14 5.93
CA GLU A 185 -46.35 50.25 7.02
C GLU A 185 -46.14 48.80 6.54
N MET A 186 -46.95 48.32 5.59
CA MET A 186 -46.75 46.99 4.98
C MET A 186 -45.57 46.96 4.01
N ALA A 187 -45.32 48.05 3.27
CA ALA A 187 -44.16 48.19 2.40
C ALA A 187 -42.86 48.25 3.21
N ASP A 188 -42.85 48.99 4.32
CA ASP A 188 -41.72 49.07 5.25
C ASP A 188 -41.46 47.74 5.97
N ALA A 189 -42.52 47.00 6.34
CA ALA A 189 -42.37 45.65 6.90
C ALA A 189 -41.80 44.65 5.87
N GLN A 190 -42.22 44.73 4.60
CA GLN A 190 -41.69 43.90 3.52
C GLN A 190 -40.25 44.26 3.16
N LEU A 191 -39.88 45.54 3.19
CA LEU A 191 -38.51 46.01 3.04
C LEU A 191 -37.63 45.51 4.18
N GLY A 192 -38.09 45.62 5.44
CA GLY A 192 -37.36 45.11 6.59
C GLY A 192 -37.17 43.59 6.57
N GLU A 193 -38.16 42.83 6.11
CA GLU A 193 -38.00 41.38 5.89
C GLU A 193 -37.04 41.05 4.74
N ALA A 194 -37.09 41.82 3.64
CA ALA A 194 -36.17 41.66 2.52
C ALA A 194 -34.72 41.99 2.92
N GLU A 195 -34.51 43.02 3.74
CA GLU A 195 -33.22 43.38 4.30
C GLU A 195 -32.69 42.30 5.25
N LYS A 196 -33.53 41.73 6.13
CA LYS A 196 -33.16 40.58 6.98
C LYS A 196 -32.82 39.33 6.18
N ARG A 197 -33.56 39.04 5.11
CA ARG A 197 -33.24 37.92 4.19
C ARG A 197 -31.93 38.21 3.44
N ASN A 198 -31.68 39.44 3.05
CA ASN A 198 -30.44 39.81 2.37
C ASN A 198 -29.23 39.74 3.31
N ALA A 199 -29.37 40.18 4.57
CA ALA A 199 -28.35 40.05 5.60
C ALA A 199 -27.99 38.59 5.88
N SER A 200 -28.99 37.71 6.07
CA SER A 200 -28.73 36.28 6.29
C SER A 200 -28.11 35.57 5.07
N LEU A 201 -28.46 35.99 3.85
CA LEU A 201 -27.80 35.50 2.63
C LEU A 201 -26.33 35.98 2.52
N LEU A 202 -26.04 37.21 2.94
CA LEU A 202 -24.66 37.73 3.00
C LEU A 202 -23.82 37.00 4.05
N GLU A 203 -24.39 36.73 5.23
CA GLU A 203 -23.77 35.93 6.28
C GLU A 203 -23.50 34.49 5.81
N PHE A 204 -24.47 33.85 5.14
CA PHE A 204 -24.30 32.52 4.56
C PHE A 204 -23.23 32.49 3.46
N ALA A 205 -23.21 33.50 2.59
CA ALA A 205 -22.17 33.64 1.57
C ALA A 205 -20.79 33.88 2.20
N HIS A 206 -20.71 34.59 3.32
CA HIS A 206 -19.46 34.79 4.06
C HIS A 206 -18.95 33.50 4.68
N ALA A 207 -19.82 32.75 5.37
CA ALA A 207 -19.49 31.45 5.95
C ALA A 207 -19.00 30.45 4.89
N LEU A 208 -19.66 30.42 3.71
CA LEU A 208 -19.22 29.60 2.59
C LEU A 208 -17.84 30.01 2.07
N LYS A 209 -17.54 31.31 1.98
CA LYS A 209 -16.21 31.80 1.56
C LYS A 209 -15.13 31.38 2.56
N GLN A 210 -15.39 31.48 3.86
CA GLN A 210 -14.47 31.07 4.90
C GLN A 210 -14.20 29.57 4.86
N LEU A 211 -15.25 28.76 4.69
CA LEU A 211 -15.12 27.31 4.52
C LEU A 211 -14.26 26.93 3.31
N VAL A 212 -14.44 27.63 2.17
CA VAL A 212 -13.63 27.41 0.97
C VAL A 212 -12.17 27.73 1.24
N LEU A 213 -11.87 28.84 1.92
CA LEU A 213 -10.49 29.22 2.28
C LEU A 213 -9.85 28.20 3.22
N ASP A 214 -10.57 27.74 4.24
CA ASP A 214 -10.06 26.73 5.17
C ASP A 214 -9.81 25.38 4.47
N SER A 215 -10.69 24.98 3.56
CA SER A 215 -10.49 23.79 2.75
C SER A 215 -9.25 23.90 1.85
N LEU A 216 -9.02 25.08 1.27
CA LEU A 216 -7.86 25.36 0.43
C LEU A 216 -6.56 25.32 1.24
N HIS A 217 -6.54 25.92 2.43
CA HIS A 217 -5.40 25.86 3.34
C HIS A 217 -5.10 24.42 3.79
N SER A 218 -6.14 23.64 4.11
CA SER A 218 -5.98 22.22 4.48
C SER A 218 -5.41 21.40 3.32
N MET A 219 -5.91 21.61 2.09
CA MET A 219 -5.37 20.96 0.90
C MET A 219 -3.91 21.36 0.64
N GLN A 220 -3.56 22.64 0.77
CA GLN A 220 -2.17 23.11 0.62
C GLN A 220 -1.23 22.53 1.68
N ALA A 221 -1.70 22.39 2.93
CA ALA A 221 -0.93 21.76 3.99
C ALA A 221 -0.73 20.26 3.74
N ALA A 222 -1.75 19.57 3.22
CA ALA A 222 -1.65 18.16 2.82
C ALA A 222 -0.68 17.97 1.63
N ASP A 223 -0.77 18.84 0.63
CA ASP A 223 0.12 18.85 -0.54
C ASP A 223 1.58 19.08 -0.12
N ALA A 224 1.84 20.04 0.77
CA ALA A 224 3.18 20.28 1.31
C ALA A 224 3.74 19.08 2.12
N ARG A 225 2.88 18.30 2.79
CA ARG A 225 3.28 17.08 3.50
C ARG A 225 3.57 15.93 2.54
N LEU A 226 2.74 15.74 1.52
CA LEU A 226 2.97 14.75 0.47
C LEU A 226 4.26 15.06 -0.29
N GLN A 227 4.53 16.33 -0.58
CA GLN A 227 5.78 16.74 -1.20
C GLN A 227 6.99 16.38 -0.33
N LYS A 228 6.92 16.59 1.00
CA LYS A 228 8.00 16.16 1.91
C LYS A 228 8.19 14.64 1.92
N ILE A 229 7.11 13.86 1.86
CA ILE A 229 7.19 12.39 1.79
C ILE A 229 7.84 11.95 0.47
N ILE A 230 7.43 12.55 -0.65
CA ILE A 230 8.01 12.28 -1.98
C ILE A 230 9.50 12.67 -2.02
N GLU A 231 9.88 13.80 -1.40
CA GLU A 231 11.29 14.23 -1.29
C GLU A 231 12.14 13.27 -0.44
N VAL A 232 11.54 12.58 0.53
CA VAL A 232 12.22 11.55 1.35
C VAL A 232 12.29 10.21 0.62
N GLU A 233 11.28 9.85 -0.17
CA GLU A 233 11.23 8.59 -0.94
C GLU A 233 12.11 8.60 -2.20
N MET A 234 12.44 9.78 -2.75
CA MET A 234 13.22 9.95 -3.98
C MET A 234 14.37 10.97 -3.79
N PRO A 235 15.54 10.58 -3.25
CA PRO A 235 16.67 11.50 -3.06
C PRO A 235 17.24 12.08 -4.36
N ASP A 236 16.97 11.49 -5.54
CA ASP A 236 17.49 11.92 -6.85
C ASP A 236 16.46 12.65 -7.75
N GLY A 237 15.40 13.22 -7.19
CA GLY A 237 14.27 13.81 -7.92
C GLY A 237 14.44 15.24 -8.45
N GLN A 238 15.49 15.56 -9.22
CA GLN A 238 15.66 16.90 -9.84
C GLN A 238 14.59 17.25 -10.90
N ALA A 239 13.79 16.30 -11.38
CA ALA A 239 12.92 16.49 -12.54
C ALA A 239 11.51 17.05 -12.25
N LEU A 240 10.97 16.96 -11.04
CA LEU A 240 9.61 17.47 -10.75
C LEU A 240 9.56 18.93 -10.25
N ARG A 241 10.70 19.53 -9.91
CA ARG A 241 10.74 20.88 -9.31
C ARG A 241 10.39 22.02 -10.29
N ARG A 242 10.38 21.78 -11.62
CA ARG A 242 10.18 22.86 -12.61
C ARG A 242 8.74 23.10 -13.04
N SER A 243 7.83 22.14 -12.90
CA SER A 243 6.44 22.29 -13.38
C SER A 243 5.46 22.83 -12.33
N HIS A 244 5.72 22.59 -11.04
CA HIS A 244 4.76 22.92 -9.97
C HIS A 244 4.97 24.31 -9.33
N ASP A 245 6.18 24.86 -9.42
CA ASP A 245 6.54 26.15 -8.81
C ASP A 245 5.91 27.35 -9.56
N VAL A 246 5.48 27.16 -10.81
CA VAL A 246 4.81 28.18 -11.61
C VAL A 246 3.33 28.34 -11.20
N ARG A 247 2.64 27.24 -10.88
CA ARG A 247 1.19 27.25 -10.61
C ARG A 247 0.83 27.72 -9.20
N THR A 248 1.71 27.50 -8.22
CA THR A 248 1.50 27.92 -6.81
C THR A 248 1.90 29.37 -6.57
N LYS A 249 2.79 29.94 -7.40
CA LYS A 249 3.15 31.36 -7.35
C LYS A 249 2.04 32.25 -7.94
N GLU A 250 1.41 31.86 -9.05
CA GLU A 250 0.28 32.63 -9.63
C GLU A 250 -0.91 32.79 -8.67
N LEU A 251 -1.25 31.75 -7.90
CA LEU A 251 -2.36 31.82 -6.93
C LEU A 251 -2.05 32.68 -5.70
N ARG A 252 -0.78 32.79 -5.29
CA ARG A 252 -0.36 33.61 -4.13
C ARG A 252 -0.36 35.11 -4.40
N TYR A 253 -0.15 35.55 -5.64
CA TYR A 253 -0.18 36.98 -5.99
C TYR A 253 -1.59 37.49 -6.30
N VAL A 254 -2.52 36.62 -6.71
CA VAL A 254 -3.90 37.03 -7.08
C VAL A 254 -4.84 37.09 -5.87
N MET A 255 -4.61 36.29 -4.82
CA MET A 255 -5.50 36.21 -3.67
C MET A 255 -5.58 37.46 -2.75
N PRO A 256 -4.48 38.15 -2.43
CA PRO A 256 -4.53 39.33 -1.56
C PRO A 256 -5.22 40.55 -2.19
N ALA A 257 -5.41 40.55 -3.52
CA ALA A 257 -6.09 41.62 -4.24
C ALA A 257 -7.62 41.48 -4.23
N ILE A 258 -8.15 40.30 -3.88
CA ILE A 258 -9.59 40.02 -3.99
C ILE A 258 -10.29 40.07 -2.62
N PHE A 259 -9.57 39.75 -1.52
CA PHE A 259 -10.16 39.79 -0.17
C PHE A 259 -9.15 40.26 0.90
N PRO A 260 -9.38 41.43 1.54
CA PRO A 260 -8.63 41.83 2.72
C PRO A 260 -9.02 40.95 3.92
N PRO A 261 -8.09 40.68 4.87
CA PRO A 261 -8.37 39.81 6.01
C PRO A 261 -9.37 40.48 6.96
N LEU A 262 -10.48 39.80 7.28
CA LEU A 262 -11.42 40.25 8.30
C LEU A 262 -11.33 39.37 9.55
N HIS A 263 -11.40 40.05 10.70
CA HIS A 263 -11.29 39.52 12.06
C HIS A 263 -12.34 38.44 12.40
N PRO A 264 -12.03 37.51 13.30
CA PRO A 264 -12.93 36.42 13.65
C PRO A 264 -14.09 36.94 14.52
N LEU A 265 -15.30 36.92 13.97
CA LEU A 265 -16.54 36.95 14.76
C LEU A 265 -16.99 35.52 14.97
N VAL A 266 -16.41 34.88 15.98
CA VAL A 266 -16.90 33.62 16.55
C VAL A 266 -18.00 34.00 17.55
N THR A 267 -19.22 33.50 17.34
CA THR A 267 -20.23 33.47 18.39
C THR A 267 -20.43 32.02 18.82
N ASP A 268 -20.24 31.79 20.12
CA ASP A 268 -20.07 30.49 20.79
C ASP A 268 -21.27 29.52 20.65
N ASP A 269 -22.44 29.99 20.21
CA ASP A 269 -23.68 29.20 20.23
C ASP A 269 -23.88 28.24 19.04
N THR A 270 -22.97 28.22 18.05
CA THR A 270 -23.12 27.37 16.84
C THR A 270 -22.05 26.29 16.68
N GLU A 271 -21.18 26.11 17.69
CA GLU A 271 -20.00 25.27 17.54
C GLU A 271 -20.30 23.76 17.54
N GLU A 272 -21.32 23.30 18.27
CA GLU A 272 -21.50 21.87 18.56
C GLU A 272 -22.70 21.18 17.89
N THR A 273 -23.67 21.93 17.34
CA THR A 273 -24.96 21.39 16.89
C THR A 273 -25.06 21.13 15.39
N HIS A 274 -24.14 21.63 14.55
CA HIS A 274 -24.30 21.48 13.11
C HIS A 274 -23.94 20.05 12.64
N PRO A 275 -24.88 19.30 12.01
CA PRO A 275 -24.67 17.90 11.63
C PRO A 275 -23.52 17.71 10.63
N ALA A 276 -23.25 18.72 9.79
CA ALA A 276 -22.11 18.71 8.88
C ALA A 276 -20.75 18.80 9.61
N ARG A 277 -20.67 19.52 10.74
CA ARG A 277 -19.44 19.64 11.54
C ARG A 277 -19.18 18.35 12.31
N LYS A 278 -20.23 17.68 12.82
CA LYS A 278 -20.11 16.33 13.40
C LYS A 278 -19.61 15.30 12.39
N ALA A 279 -20.17 15.30 11.17
CA ALA A 279 -19.73 14.41 10.09
C ALA A 279 -18.29 14.69 9.64
N LEU A 280 -17.88 15.96 9.62
CA LEU A 280 -16.51 16.34 9.30
C LEU A 280 -15.54 16.05 10.44
N TRP A 281 -15.95 16.16 11.71
CA TRP A 281 -15.12 15.81 12.85
C TRP A 281 -14.88 14.30 12.94
N THR A 282 -15.91 13.48 12.67
CA THR A 282 -15.74 12.02 12.58
C THR A 282 -14.85 11.62 11.40
N LEU A 283 -14.98 12.27 10.25
CA LEU A 283 -14.07 12.06 9.12
C LEU A 283 -12.65 12.52 9.41
N THR A 284 -12.47 13.68 10.06
CA THR A 284 -11.15 14.19 10.41
C THR A 284 -10.45 13.27 11.39
N ARG A 285 -11.20 12.74 12.37
CA ARG A 285 -10.70 11.79 13.36
C ARG A 285 -10.35 10.45 12.72
N SER A 286 -11.20 9.91 11.84
CA SER A 286 -10.89 8.64 11.15
C SER A 286 -9.65 8.77 10.26
N LEU A 287 -9.47 9.93 9.62
CA LEU A 287 -8.30 10.22 8.79
C LEU A 287 -7.03 10.37 9.64
N GLN A 288 -7.12 11.01 10.82
CA GLN A 288 -6.02 11.07 11.78
C GLN A 288 -5.63 9.68 12.30
N GLU A 289 -6.61 8.83 12.62
CA GLU A 289 -6.36 7.44 13.05
C GLU A 289 -5.71 6.61 11.93
N HIS A 290 -6.16 6.76 10.68
CA HIS A 290 -5.55 6.08 9.53
C HIS A 290 -4.11 6.54 9.26
N VAL A 291 -3.84 7.84 9.36
CA VAL A 291 -2.49 8.39 9.22
C VAL A 291 -1.58 7.93 10.35
N ALA A 292 -2.09 7.86 11.58
CA ALA A 292 -1.33 7.30 12.70
C ALA A 292 -1.00 5.81 12.48
N GLN A 293 -1.95 4.99 12.02
CA GLN A 293 -1.70 3.59 11.67
C GLN A 293 -0.67 3.44 10.55
N LEU A 294 -0.74 4.27 9.51
CA LEU A 294 0.23 4.26 8.42
C LEU A 294 1.63 4.69 8.89
N SER A 295 1.71 5.67 9.79
CA SER A 295 2.98 6.09 10.40
C SER A 295 3.60 5.00 11.29
N GLN A 296 2.78 4.25 12.02
CA GLN A 296 3.25 3.12 12.84
C GLN A 296 3.68 1.94 11.97
N TRP A 297 2.95 1.66 10.89
CA TRP A 297 3.31 0.61 9.94
C TRP A 297 4.61 0.93 9.19
N THR A 298 4.79 2.17 8.76
CA THR A 298 6.04 2.63 8.13
C THR A 298 7.21 2.58 9.12
N ALA A 299 7.03 3.05 10.36
CA ALA A 299 8.04 2.92 11.41
C ALA A 299 8.41 1.46 11.69
N ALA A 300 7.44 0.55 11.76
CA ALA A 300 7.70 -0.88 11.88
C ALA A 300 8.51 -1.39 10.68
N ASN A 301 8.12 -1.06 9.45
CA ASN A 301 8.85 -1.47 8.23
C ASN A 301 10.29 -0.95 8.17
N HIS A 302 10.58 0.22 8.74
CA HIS A 302 11.96 0.71 8.87
C HIS A 302 12.78 -0.17 9.82
N VAL A 303 12.21 -0.59 10.96
CA VAL A 303 12.86 -1.53 11.89
C VAL A 303 13.11 -2.89 11.23
N TRP A 304 12.18 -3.38 10.40
CA TRP A 304 12.36 -4.62 9.64
C TRP A 304 13.45 -4.51 8.55
N LYS A 305 13.59 -3.34 7.92
CA LYS A 305 14.63 -3.08 6.90
C LYS A 305 16.03 -2.91 7.50
N GLU A 306 16.15 -2.35 8.70
CA GLU A 306 17.43 -2.25 9.42
C GLU A 306 17.96 -3.62 9.90
N TYR A 307 17.09 -4.62 10.04
CA TYR A 307 17.47 -5.97 10.49
C TYR A 307 17.90 -6.94 9.38
N THR A 308 17.89 -6.53 8.10
CA THR A 308 18.39 -7.35 6.99
C THR A 308 19.63 -6.75 6.33
N PRO A 309 20.82 -6.82 6.96
CA PRO A 309 22.06 -6.64 6.23
C PRO A 309 22.39 -7.97 5.53
N TRP A 310 22.63 -7.90 4.21
CA TRP A 310 23.08 -8.98 3.32
C TRP A 310 22.00 -9.91 2.76
N ILE A 311 21.54 -9.62 1.53
CA ILE A 311 21.49 -10.55 0.39
C ILE A 311 21.52 -9.66 -0.86
N ASP A 312 22.63 -9.70 -1.60
CA ASP A 312 22.70 -9.12 -2.94
C ASP A 312 21.84 -9.94 -3.92
N PRO A 313 21.07 -9.30 -4.82
CA PRO A 313 20.33 -10.01 -5.85
C PRO A 313 21.28 -10.51 -6.96
N PRO A 314 21.11 -11.74 -7.48
CA PRO A 314 21.93 -12.24 -8.58
C PRO A 314 21.60 -11.54 -9.90
N SER A 315 22.63 -11.27 -10.70
CA SER A 315 22.58 -10.63 -12.02
C SER A 315 21.71 -11.39 -13.03
N PRO A 316 20.98 -10.70 -13.93
CA PRO A 316 20.15 -11.36 -14.94
C PRO A 316 20.97 -11.87 -16.14
N SER A 317 20.79 -13.14 -16.49
CA SER A 317 21.25 -13.78 -17.73
C SER A 317 20.19 -13.68 -18.85
N PRO A 318 20.59 -13.78 -20.14
CA PRO A 318 19.85 -13.20 -21.26
C PRO A 318 18.63 -14.01 -21.71
N SER A 319 17.59 -13.29 -22.10
CA SER A 319 16.29 -13.76 -22.56
C SER A 319 16.35 -14.52 -23.89
N THR A 320 15.81 -15.74 -23.91
CA THR A 320 15.36 -16.43 -25.12
C THR A 320 13.89 -16.10 -25.35
N SER A 321 13.60 -15.30 -26.37
CA SER A 321 12.26 -14.98 -26.86
C SER A 321 11.63 -16.17 -27.58
N PRO A 322 10.34 -16.48 -27.37
CA PRO A 322 9.58 -17.34 -28.27
C PRO A 322 8.78 -16.53 -29.30
N SER A 323 8.88 -17.02 -30.53
CA SER A 323 8.22 -16.61 -31.77
C SER A 323 6.69 -16.51 -31.69
N THR A 324 6.16 -15.43 -32.26
CA THR A 324 4.76 -15.27 -32.65
C THR A 324 4.38 -16.21 -33.79
N SER A 325 3.37 -17.05 -33.60
CA SER A 325 2.67 -17.74 -34.68
C SER A 325 1.19 -17.36 -34.71
N THR A 326 0.83 -16.71 -35.81
CA THR A 326 -0.48 -16.38 -36.34
C THR A 326 -1.46 -17.56 -36.36
N SER A 327 -2.71 -17.37 -35.92
CA SER A 327 -3.84 -18.09 -36.53
C SER A 327 -5.19 -17.36 -36.41
N ALA A 328 -5.73 -17.08 -37.60
CA ALA A 328 -7.10 -17.23 -38.06
C ALA A 328 -8.28 -16.62 -37.28
N SER A 329 -8.68 -15.45 -37.78
CA SER A 329 -10.04 -14.99 -38.08
C SER A 329 -11.18 -16.02 -38.01
N LYS A 330 -12.22 -15.71 -37.22
CA LYS A 330 -13.60 -16.09 -37.52
C LYS A 330 -14.55 -14.91 -37.34
N SER A 331 -15.10 -14.52 -38.49
CA SER A 331 -16.24 -13.65 -38.73
C SER A 331 -17.41 -13.93 -37.76
N THR A 332 -17.98 -12.87 -37.17
CA THR A 332 -19.42 -12.85 -36.84
C THR A 332 -19.99 -11.46 -37.09
N LYS A 333 -20.89 -11.45 -38.06
CA LYS A 333 -21.69 -10.37 -38.61
C LYS A 333 -22.79 -10.03 -37.58
N ARG A 334 -22.93 -8.76 -37.17
CA ARG A 334 -24.20 -8.27 -36.62
C ARG A 334 -24.47 -6.85 -37.08
N ALA A 335 -25.70 -6.72 -37.57
CA ALA A 335 -26.18 -5.67 -38.44
C ALA A 335 -26.39 -4.33 -37.73
N ARG A 336 -26.18 -3.27 -38.51
CA ARG A 336 -26.61 -1.89 -38.28
C ARG A 336 -28.12 -1.84 -38.09
N ILE A 337 -28.52 -1.13 -37.03
CA ILE A 337 -29.82 -0.46 -36.92
C ILE A 337 -29.62 0.92 -37.56
N SER A 338 -30.42 1.24 -38.57
CA SER A 338 -30.59 2.60 -39.07
C SER A 338 -32.07 2.94 -39.13
N ALA A 339 -32.36 4.14 -38.67
CA ALA A 339 -33.62 4.87 -38.66
C ALA A 339 -34.51 4.73 -39.89
N SER A 340 -35.82 4.64 -39.65
CA SER A 340 -36.82 5.62 -40.07
C SER A 340 -37.94 5.65 -39.05
#